data_AF-A0A067QCL7-F1
#
_entry.id   AF-A0A067QCL7-F1
#
_cell.length_a   1.000
_cell.length_b   1.000
_cell.length_c   1.000
_cell.angle_alpha   90.00
_cell.angle_beta   90.00
_cell.angle_gamma   90.00
#
_symmetry.space_group_name_H-M   'P 1'
#
loop_
_entity.id
_entity.type
_entity.pdbx_description
1 polymer ?
#
loop_
_entity_poly.entity_id
_entity_poly.type
_entity_poly.pdbx_seq_one_letter_code
_entity_poly.pdbx_strand_id
1 'polypeptide(L)'
;MNLLQGMRPWAPGPTPEALRIVRAVFESASGPLKTKDIYKLAGQQAHEAVVPPPTTPGTVKKIAGGRRLTTPLPPRPTHPVRSLSYLKQTLLPALVTQNVIEKFHTKSTLSEDEIKRRLSQLTKAARKAKSAQLHGQIDTWLWKLKPPQSVPTTPTADKEKPVFGHEIGVGADWSHLNKRRLRAREEKIGRDLKWLKMLKRAQYVMTKEEEAAKAALEVEQSVERKRLRRERRAERAKETATQANAYDSIPAIEGPSIHSKPSYPRTEALSTTSPSYNLLASLNSHLATEAAREDQGILEAIDTLGAAPTGDLMAFTVSHPGNSLVETGTQVGKEATLHLPIVQQQQHLIALQSHTYLPSTNTMASTLATIQTRLVGGTDGSHFDDGSSVGGWPSTQKINLTHPIQQIEIFSGWVIDGLTVTYQLDGGGTTKVVHGSPGGGHTVKLSQNEALLAIVGRAGQHTYYKRSLVTQISFVILDTSNSKIRTEGPFGNGDQSNQGEVFQVSGPLALAGYAKDTDQLGLSGLSFIKASTFE
;
A
#
# COMPACT_ATOMS: atom_id res chain seq x y z
N MET A 1 26.21 30.76 -32.64
CA MET A 1 25.33 30.56 -33.83
C MET A 1 25.92 29.44 -34.68
N ASN A 2 25.17 28.36 -34.92
CA ASN A 2 25.66 27.11 -35.52
C ASN A 2 25.76 27.20 -37.06
N LEU A 3 26.97 27.38 -37.59
CA LEU A 3 27.30 27.36 -39.04
C LEU A 3 27.09 25.98 -39.72
N LEU A 4 26.59 24.97 -39.02
CA LEU A 4 26.33 23.63 -39.57
C LEU A 4 24.91 23.42 -40.13
N GLN A 5 24.11 24.49 -40.22
CA GLN A 5 22.69 24.41 -40.63
C GLN A 5 22.51 24.23 -42.15
N GLY A 6 23.56 24.39 -42.96
CA GLY A 6 23.50 24.32 -44.43
C GLY A 6 23.65 22.93 -45.08
N MET A 7 23.74 21.83 -44.32
CA MET A 7 24.09 20.51 -44.88
C MET A 7 22.99 19.43 -44.80
N ARG A 8 21.76 19.77 -44.39
CA ARG A 8 20.66 18.81 -44.42
C ARG A 8 19.79 19.08 -45.65
N PRO A 9 19.59 18.09 -46.55
CA PRO A 9 18.73 18.27 -47.72
C PRO A 9 17.26 18.50 -47.37
N TRP A 10 16.85 18.27 -46.12
CA TRP A 10 15.53 18.63 -45.64
C TRP A 10 15.61 19.58 -44.45
N ALA A 11 14.64 20.49 -44.36
CA ALA A 11 14.47 21.35 -43.21
C ALA A 11 14.41 20.51 -41.91
N PRO A 12 15.14 20.93 -40.85
CA PRO A 12 15.20 20.18 -39.60
C PRO A 12 13.90 20.25 -38.79
N GLY A 13 13.04 21.23 -39.06
CA GLY A 13 11.78 21.45 -38.35
C GLY A 13 10.60 20.61 -38.85
N PRO A 14 9.50 20.57 -38.07
CA PRO A 14 8.23 20.00 -38.51
C PRO A 14 7.62 20.89 -39.60
N THR A 15 7.24 20.31 -40.73
CA THR A 15 6.46 21.05 -41.75
C THR A 15 4.98 21.09 -41.34
N PRO A 16 4.26 22.20 -41.55
CA PRO A 16 2.83 22.31 -41.19
C PRO A 16 1.99 21.20 -41.82
N GLU A 17 2.28 20.85 -43.08
CA GLU A 17 1.58 19.80 -43.81
C GLU A 17 1.80 18.40 -43.20
N ALA A 18 3.02 18.11 -42.73
CA ALA A 18 3.28 16.85 -42.05
C ALA A 18 2.56 16.77 -40.68
N LEU A 19 2.44 17.89 -39.96
CA LEU A 19 1.66 17.95 -38.72
C LEU A 19 0.16 17.76 -38.98
N ARG A 20 -0.38 18.36 -40.04
CA ARG A 20 -1.78 18.22 -40.48
C ARG A 20 -2.13 16.77 -40.78
N ILE A 21 -1.30 16.09 -41.58
CA ILE A 21 -1.49 14.68 -41.92
C ILE A 21 -1.47 13.79 -40.68
N VAL A 22 -0.48 13.98 -39.79
CA VAL A 22 -0.38 13.16 -38.57
C VAL A 22 -1.56 13.41 -37.64
N ARG A 23 -2.07 14.65 -37.54
CA ARG A 23 -3.28 14.96 -36.77
C ARG A 23 -4.51 14.25 -37.35
N ALA A 24 -4.72 14.31 -38.66
CA ALA A 24 -5.83 13.61 -39.33
C ALA A 24 -5.78 12.08 -39.12
N VAL A 25 -4.58 11.50 -39.03
CA VAL A 25 -4.40 10.07 -38.68
C VAL A 25 -4.86 9.76 -37.26
N PHE A 26 -4.63 10.67 -36.30
CA PHE A 26 -5.15 10.48 -34.93
C PHE A 26 -6.65 10.72 -34.82
N GLU A 27 -7.20 11.68 -35.57
CA GLU A 27 -8.64 11.97 -35.60
C GLU A 27 -9.45 10.83 -36.22
N SER A 28 -8.91 10.18 -37.25
CA SER A 28 -9.53 9.01 -37.89
C SER A 28 -9.38 7.70 -37.11
N ALA A 29 -8.45 7.65 -36.16
CA ALA A 29 -8.21 6.47 -35.34
C ALA A 29 -9.04 6.51 -34.04
N SER A 30 -9.78 5.44 -33.78
CA SER A 30 -10.61 5.32 -32.56
C SER A 30 -9.82 5.02 -31.28
N GLY A 31 -8.48 4.90 -31.33
CA GLY A 31 -7.69 4.45 -30.20
C GLY A 31 -6.19 4.78 -30.28
N PRO A 32 -5.42 4.39 -29.25
CA PRO A 32 -3.99 4.67 -29.18
C PRO A 32 -3.21 3.90 -30.26
N LEU A 33 -2.30 4.58 -30.95
CA LEU A 33 -1.55 4.05 -32.10
C LEU A 33 -0.05 3.85 -31.78
N LYS A 34 0.54 2.80 -32.35
CA LYS A 34 2.01 2.62 -32.37
C LYS A 34 2.63 3.56 -33.40
N THR A 35 3.87 4.03 -33.18
CA THR A 35 4.59 4.91 -34.14
C THR A 35 4.66 4.34 -35.56
N LYS A 36 4.79 3.02 -35.69
CA LYS A 36 4.84 2.36 -37.01
C LYS A 36 3.49 2.43 -37.74
N ASP A 37 2.39 2.34 -37.02
CA ASP A 37 1.04 2.37 -37.61
C ASP A 37 0.68 3.79 -38.02
N ILE A 38 1.05 4.79 -37.20
CA ILE A 38 0.96 6.21 -37.57
C ILE A 38 1.70 6.47 -38.89
N TYR A 39 2.93 5.95 -39.05
CA TYR A 39 3.70 6.13 -40.29
C TYR A 39 3.09 5.44 -41.52
N LYS A 40 2.45 4.28 -41.34
CA LYS A 40 1.75 3.58 -42.41
C LYS A 40 0.51 4.35 -42.85
N LEU A 41 -0.36 4.69 -41.89
CA LEU A 41 -1.60 5.43 -42.12
C LEU A 41 -1.31 6.81 -42.71
N ALA A 42 -0.30 7.52 -42.21
CA ALA A 42 0.10 8.82 -42.75
C ALA A 42 0.53 8.75 -44.22
N GLY A 43 1.06 7.62 -44.70
CA GLY A 43 1.42 7.45 -46.11
C GLY A 43 0.28 7.05 -47.03
N GLN A 44 -0.89 6.70 -46.47
CA GLN A 44 -2.11 6.43 -47.22
C GLN A 44 -2.97 7.69 -47.38
N GLN A 45 -2.74 8.71 -46.54
CA GLN A 45 -3.42 9.99 -46.64
C GLN A 45 -2.99 10.71 -47.93
N ALA A 46 -3.97 11.10 -48.74
CA ALA A 46 -3.72 11.96 -49.89
C ALA A 46 -3.22 13.33 -49.40
N HIS A 47 -2.16 13.83 -50.03
CA HIS A 47 -1.63 15.17 -49.78
C HIS A 47 -1.49 15.89 -51.11
N GLU A 48 -2.01 17.11 -51.15
CA GLU A 48 -2.07 17.93 -52.37
C GLU A 48 -0.76 18.68 -52.62
N ALA A 49 -0.02 18.96 -51.54
CA ALA A 49 1.23 19.70 -51.61
C ALA A 49 2.36 18.81 -52.15
N VAL A 50 2.72 19.02 -53.42
CA VAL A 50 4.00 18.57 -53.96
C VAL A 50 5.10 19.36 -53.24
N VAL A 51 5.67 18.79 -52.18
CA VAL A 51 6.93 19.30 -51.62
C VAL A 51 7.98 19.03 -52.69
N PRO A 52 8.55 20.06 -53.35
CA PRO A 52 9.52 19.83 -54.39
C PRO A 52 10.67 19.01 -53.78
N PRO A 53 11.07 17.89 -54.40
CA PRO A 53 12.17 17.10 -53.90
C PRO A 53 13.38 18.03 -53.77
N PRO A 54 14.19 17.88 -52.71
CA PRO A 54 15.33 18.75 -52.52
C PRO A 54 16.23 18.68 -53.76
N THR A 55 16.47 19.82 -54.40
CA THR A 55 17.20 19.92 -55.66
C THR A 55 18.67 19.56 -55.51
N THR A 56 19.16 19.43 -54.28
CA THR A 56 20.56 19.09 -53.99
C THR A 56 20.75 17.57 -53.97
N PRO A 57 21.53 16.98 -54.90
CA PRO A 57 21.89 15.57 -54.85
C PRO A 57 22.58 15.27 -53.52
N GLY A 58 22.20 14.15 -52.88
CA GLY A 58 22.54 13.81 -51.50
C GLY A 58 24.01 14.09 -51.16
N THR A 59 24.22 14.90 -50.11
CA THR A 59 25.55 15.32 -49.66
C THR A 59 26.40 14.10 -49.32
N VAL A 60 27.40 13.80 -50.14
CA VAL A 60 28.36 12.74 -49.88
C VAL A 60 29.29 13.22 -48.76
N LYS A 61 29.09 12.71 -47.55
CA LYS A 61 30.05 12.94 -46.46
C LYS A 61 31.25 12.02 -46.65
N LYS A 62 32.44 12.62 -46.80
CA LYS A 62 33.71 11.88 -46.69
C LYS A 62 33.92 11.55 -45.21
N ILE A 63 33.89 10.26 -44.85
CA ILE A 63 34.30 9.81 -43.52
C ILE A 63 35.81 9.56 -43.56
N ALA A 64 36.50 9.80 -42.42
CA ALA A 64 37.90 9.43 -42.24
C ALA A 64 38.09 7.95 -42.61
N GLY A 65 38.94 7.67 -43.60
CA GLY A 65 39.08 6.33 -44.21
C GLY A 65 38.55 6.21 -45.65
N GLY A 66 38.20 7.31 -46.32
CA GLY A 66 37.92 7.35 -47.76
C GLY A 66 36.58 6.74 -48.20
N ARG A 67 35.84 6.10 -47.29
CA ARG A 67 34.48 5.60 -47.56
C ARG A 67 33.50 6.77 -47.66
N ARG A 68 32.88 6.89 -48.82
CA ARG A 68 31.76 7.82 -49.09
C ARG A 68 30.51 7.21 -48.48
N LEU A 69 30.02 7.74 -47.36
CA LEU A 69 28.74 7.33 -46.82
C LEU A 69 27.65 8.18 -47.49
N THR A 70 26.98 7.60 -48.48
CA THR A 70 25.75 8.17 -49.01
C THR A 70 24.69 8.06 -47.93
N THR A 71 24.16 9.20 -47.48
CA THR A 71 23.00 9.16 -46.57
C THR A 71 21.85 8.57 -47.38
N PRO A 72 21.29 7.41 -46.99
CA PRO A 72 20.23 6.80 -47.78
C PRO A 72 19.06 7.78 -47.87
N LEU A 73 18.48 7.90 -49.07
CA LEU A 73 17.27 8.69 -49.25
C LEU A 73 16.18 8.11 -48.32
N PRO A 74 15.37 8.99 -47.70
CA PRO A 74 14.28 8.53 -46.86
C PRO A 74 13.30 7.69 -47.70
N PRO A 75 12.62 6.69 -47.11
CA PRO A 75 11.78 5.76 -47.88
C PRO A 75 10.68 6.43 -48.72
N ARG A 76 10.24 7.64 -48.35
CA ARG A 76 9.24 8.42 -49.08
C ARG A 76 9.74 9.87 -49.23
N PRO A 77 10.64 10.17 -50.17
CA PRO A 77 11.30 11.47 -50.24
C PRO A 77 10.38 12.63 -50.65
N THR A 78 9.31 12.33 -51.39
CA THR A 78 8.30 13.29 -51.84
C THR A 78 7.19 13.51 -50.82
N HIS A 79 7.01 12.58 -49.87
CA HIS A 79 5.92 12.64 -48.90
C HIS A 79 6.29 13.57 -47.72
N PRO A 80 5.37 14.43 -47.22
CA PRO A 80 5.64 15.31 -46.08
C PRO A 80 6.16 14.57 -44.84
N VAL A 81 5.58 13.41 -44.53
CA VAL A 81 6.09 12.45 -43.53
C VAL A 81 7.13 11.51 -44.17
N ARG A 82 8.33 12.04 -44.40
CA ARG A 82 9.38 11.38 -45.21
C ARG A 82 9.96 10.08 -44.65
N SER A 83 10.08 9.97 -43.33
CA SER A 83 10.68 8.79 -42.69
C SER A 83 10.17 8.55 -41.27
N LEU A 84 10.33 7.32 -40.77
CA LEU A 84 9.96 6.95 -39.40
C LEU A 84 10.78 7.74 -38.36
N SER A 85 12.06 8.02 -38.66
CA SER A 85 12.92 8.82 -37.78
C SER A 85 12.42 10.26 -37.68
N TYR A 86 12.02 10.85 -38.82
CA TYR A 86 11.45 12.21 -38.84
C TYR A 86 10.14 12.31 -38.05
N LEU A 87 9.26 11.31 -38.20
CA LEU A 87 8.05 11.21 -37.38
C LEU A 87 8.38 11.16 -35.88
N LYS A 88 9.31 10.29 -35.47
CA LYS A 88 9.65 10.08 -34.05
C LYS A 88 10.40 11.27 -33.41
N GLN A 89 11.36 11.84 -34.11
CA GLN A 89 12.27 12.84 -33.55
C GLN A 89 11.78 14.28 -33.73
N THR A 90 10.94 14.55 -34.73
CA THR A 90 10.54 15.92 -35.08
C THR A 90 9.03 16.13 -34.93
N LEU A 91 8.20 15.29 -35.57
CA LEU A 91 6.75 15.53 -35.62
C LEU A 91 6.04 15.22 -34.30
N LEU A 92 6.28 14.05 -33.71
CA LEU A 92 5.60 13.66 -32.46
C LEU A 92 5.96 14.58 -31.28
N PRO A 93 7.23 14.95 -31.04
CA PRO A 93 7.56 15.93 -30.01
C PRO A 93 6.88 17.29 -30.25
N ALA A 94 6.82 17.76 -31.50
CA ALA A 94 6.16 19.02 -31.82
C ALA A 94 4.65 18.99 -31.51
N LEU A 95 3.95 17.88 -31.80
CA LEU A 95 2.54 17.71 -31.45
C LEU A 95 2.31 17.61 -29.95
N VAL A 96 3.24 17.04 -29.19
CA VAL A 96 3.21 17.03 -27.72
C VAL A 96 3.39 18.45 -27.18
N THR A 97 4.34 19.22 -27.72
CA THR A 97 4.53 20.64 -27.33
C THR A 97 3.28 21.48 -27.61
N GLN A 98 2.52 21.14 -28.65
CA GLN A 98 1.23 21.77 -28.97
C GLN A 98 0.04 21.23 -28.13
N ASN A 99 0.28 20.30 -27.20
CA ASN A 99 -0.76 19.61 -26.41
C ASN A 99 -1.84 18.89 -27.24
N VAL A 100 -1.55 18.52 -28.49
CA VAL A 100 -2.50 17.84 -29.37
C VAL A 100 -2.56 16.35 -29.06
N ILE A 101 -1.41 15.76 -28.72
CA ILE A 101 -1.27 14.33 -28.43
C ILE A 101 -0.54 14.12 -27.12
N GLU A 102 -0.75 12.96 -26.50
CA GLU A 102 0.01 12.52 -25.35
C GLU A 102 0.59 11.12 -25.55
N LYS A 103 1.73 10.87 -24.88
CA LYS A 103 2.39 9.57 -24.90
C LYS A 103 1.78 8.71 -23.79
N PHE A 104 1.19 7.58 -24.17
CA PHE A 104 0.43 6.71 -23.28
C PHE A 104 1.16 5.38 -23.08
N HIS A 105 1.36 4.97 -21.82
CA HIS A 105 1.98 3.68 -21.47
C HIS A 105 0.89 2.68 -21.12
N THR A 106 0.90 1.51 -21.76
CA THR A 106 -0.06 0.45 -21.45
C THR A 106 0.54 -0.94 -21.59
N LYS A 107 -0.01 -1.89 -20.84
CA LYS A 107 0.31 -3.31 -20.91
C LYS A 107 -0.61 -3.95 -21.94
N SER A 108 -0.06 -4.28 -23.12
CA SER A 108 -0.82 -4.92 -24.20
C SER A 108 -0.44 -6.38 -24.31
N THR A 109 -1.43 -7.26 -24.46
CA THR A 109 -1.20 -8.60 -25.00
C THR A 109 -0.97 -8.48 -26.50
N LEU A 110 -0.02 -9.24 -27.04
CA LEU A 110 0.22 -9.28 -28.49
C LEU A 110 -0.86 -10.14 -29.16
N SER A 111 -1.33 -9.74 -30.34
CA SER A 111 -2.14 -10.61 -31.19
C SER A 111 -1.35 -11.85 -31.59
N GLU A 112 -2.02 -13.01 -31.70
CA GLU A 112 -1.41 -14.27 -32.10
C GLU A 112 -0.63 -14.19 -33.40
N ASP A 113 -1.10 -13.38 -34.36
CA ASP A 113 -0.41 -13.18 -35.64
C ASP A 113 0.88 -12.39 -35.48
N GLU A 114 0.90 -11.41 -34.56
CA GLU A 114 2.12 -10.67 -34.23
C GLU A 114 3.11 -11.59 -33.49
N ILE A 115 2.63 -12.48 -32.63
CA ILE A 115 3.44 -13.51 -31.96
C ILE A 115 4.05 -14.45 -33.00
N LYS A 116 3.25 -15.02 -33.92
CA LYS A 116 3.71 -15.91 -35.00
C LYS A 116 4.76 -15.23 -35.88
N ARG A 117 4.53 -13.96 -36.27
CA ARG A 117 5.47 -13.19 -37.08
C ARG A 117 6.78 -12.90 -36.35
N ARG A 118 6.74 -12.62 -35.04
CA ARG A 118 7.96 -12.43 -34.24
C ARG A 118 8.72 -13.75 -34.08
N LEU A 119 8.00 -14.85 -33.85
CA LEU A 119 8.60 -16.18 -33.74
C LEU A 119 9.24 -16.63 -35.07
N SER A 120 8.64 -16.33 -36.22
CA SER A 120 9.22 -16.72 -37.52
C SER A 120 10.52 -15.99 -37.87
N GLN A 121 10.72 -14.77 -37.35
CA GLN A 121 11.97 -14.02 -37.50
C GLN A 121 13.10 -14.50 -36.58
N LEU A 122 12.79 -15.36 -35.60
CA LEU A 122 13.77 -15.86 -34.63
C LEU A 122 14.28 -17.25 -35.01
N THR A 123 15.55 -17.52 -34.69
CA THR A 123 16.14 -18.85 -34.81
C THR A 123 15.41 -19.85 -33.89
N LYS A 124 15.50 -21.15 -34.19
CA LYS A 124 14.78 -22.21 -33.45
C LYS A 124 15.06 -22.18 -31.94
N ALA A 125 16.32 -21.94 -31.54
CA ALA A 125 16.71 -21.81 -30.14
C ALA A 125 16.09 -20.57 -29.47
N ALA A 126 16.16 -19.40 -30.13
CA ALA A 126 15.58 -18.16 -29.60
C ALA A 126 14.05 -18.21 -29.51
N ARG A 127 13.38 -18.95 -30.42
CA ARG A 127 11.93 -19.16 -30.36
C ARG A 127 11.49 -19.87 -29.07
N LYS A 128 12.19 -20.93 -28.67
CA LYS A 128 11.85 -21.69 -27.45
C LYS A 128 11.99 -20.84 -26.19
N ALA A 129 13.02 -19.99 -26.12
CA ALA A 129 13.23 -19.10 -24.98
C ALA A 129 12.21 -17.94 -24.93
N LYS A 130 11.85 -17.37 -26.10
CA LYS A 130 11.00 -16.17 -26.16
C LYS A 130 9.50 -16.45 -26.29
N SER A 131 9.07 -17.68 -26.57
CA SER A 131 7.64 -18.00 -26.74
C SER A 131 6.84 -17.68 -25.47
N ALA A 132 7.28 -18.14 -24.30
CA ALA A 132 6.61 -17.89 -23.03
C ALA A 132 6.50 -16.38 -22.71
N GLN A 133 7.55 -15.61 -23.00
CA GLN A 133 7.55 -14.16 -22.78
C GLN A 133 6.61 -13.41 -23.73
N LEU A 134 6.43 -13.88 -24.97
CA LEU A 134 5.55 -13.25 -25.97
C LEU A 134 4.06 -13.47 -25.68
N HIS A 135 3.69 -14.50 -24.91
CA HIS A 135 2.31 -14.72 -24.47
C HIS A 135 1.92 -13.87 -23.25
N GLY A 136 2.90 -13.26 -22.56
CA GLY A 136 2.64 -12.34 -21.45
C GLY A 136 2.18 -10.94 -21.90
N GLN A 137 1.79 -10.12 -20.94
CA GLN A 137 1.56 -8.70 -21.16
C GLN A 137 2.90 -7.98 -21.41
N ILE A 138 2.99 -7.22 -22.50
CA ILE A 138 4.18 -6.45 -22.84
C ILE A 138 3.90 -4.97 -22.70
N ASP A 139 4.74 -4.29 -21.93
CA ASP A 139 4.75 -2.84 -21.82
C ASP A 139 4.99 -2.19 -23.18
N THR A 140 4.00 -1.41 -23.65
CA THR A 140 4.02 -0.77 -24.95
C THR A 140 3.72 0.72 -24.82
N TRP A 141 4.59 1.54 -25.41
CA TRP A 141 4.38 2.98 -25.55
C TRP A 141 3.58 3.28 -26.81
N LEU A 142 2.41 3.88 -26.63
CA LEU A 142 1.50 4.31 -27.67
C LEU A 142 1.33 5.83 -27.66
N TRP A 143 0.71 6.35 -28.71
CA TRP A 143 0.33 7.75 -28.83
C TRP A 143 -1.17 7.83 -28.99
N LYS A 144 -1.82 8.78 -28.32
CA LYS A 144 -3.25 9.05 -28.50
C LYS A 144 -3.51 10.55 -28.55
N LEU A 145 -4.61 10.91 -29.19
CA LEU A 145 -5.10 12.29 -29.19
C LEU A 145 -5.44 12.67 -27.74
N LYS A 146 -4.97 13.82 -27.30
CA LYS A 146 -5.41 14.37 -26.01
C LYS A 146 -6.86 14.81 -26.23
N PRO A 147 -7.84 14.36 -25.42
CA PRO A 147 -9.20 14.89 -25.55
C PRO A 147 -9.11 16.41 -25.43
N PRO A 148 -9.90 17.17 -26.23
CA PRO A 148 -9.90 18.62 -26.13
C PRO A 148 -10.10 18.94 -24.66
N GLN A 149 -9.07 19.54 -24.05
CA GLN A 149 -9.16 19.95 -22.66
C GLN A 149 -10.41 20.80 -22.62
N SER A 150 -11.46 20.29 -21.96
CA SER A 150 -12.73 20.98 -21.86
C SER A 150 -12.38 22.37 -21.42
N VAL A 151 -12.54 23.34 -22.31
CA VAL A 151 -12.37 24.75 -21.99
C VAL A 151 -13.12 24.90 -20.68
N PRO A 152 -12.45 25.32 -19.59
CA PRO A 152 -13.08 25.36 -18.29
C PRO A 152 -14.38 26.10 -18.50
N THR A 153 -15.49 25.35 -18.42
CA THR A 153 -16.82 25.88 -18.64
C THR A 153 -16.87 27.10 -17.76
N THR A 154 -17.18 28.27 -18.34
CA THR A 154 -17.38 29.51 -17.59
C THR A 154 -18.14 29.12 -16.33
N PRO A 155 -17.56 29.37 -15.13
CA PRO A 155 -17.92 28.69 -13.90
C PRO A 155 -19.43 28.76 -13.78
N THR A 156 -20.06 27.60 -13.94
CA THR A 156 -21.50 27.48 -14.00
C THR A 156 -21.99 27.57 -12.56
N ALA A 157 -21.84 28.74 -11.92
CA ALA A 157 -22.04 28.97 -10.49
C ALA A 157 -21.78 27.68 -9.70
N ASP A 158 -20.57 27.13 -9.87
CA ASP A 158 -20.17 25.91 -9.20
C ASP A 158 -20.42 26.17 -7.73
N LYS A 159 -21.33 25.40 -7.14
CA LYS A 159 -21.57 25.40 -5.70
C LYS A 159 -20.19 25.23 -5.08
N GLU A 160 -19.65 26.32 -4.55
CA GLU A 160 -18.26 26.40 -4.12
C GLU A 160 -18.04 25.20 -3.21
N LYS A 161 -17.17 24.26 -3.62
CA LYS A 161 -16.85 23.11 -2.79
C LYS A 161 -16.46 23.71 -1.44
N PRO A 162 -17.21 23.41 -0.36
CA PRO A 162 -17.03 24.11 0.90
C PRO A 162 -15.56 24.01 1.27
N VAL A 163 -14.94 25.16 1.54
CA VAL A 163 -13.53 25.22 1.92
C VAL A 163 -13.31 24.24 3.06
N PHE A 164 -12.28 23.40 2.97
CA PHE A 164 -12.01 22.39 3.98
C PHE A 164 -11.89 23.05 5.37
N GLY A 165 -12.73 22.63 6.32
CA GLY A 165 -12.83 23.26 7.63
C GLY A 165 -13.87 24.39 7.72
N HIS A 166 -14.77 24.52 6.74
CA HIS A 166 -15.89 25.45 6.84
C HIS A 166 -16.71 25.20 8.13
N GLU A 167 -16.85 23.94 8.53
CA GLU A 167 -17.49 23.49 9.77
C GLU A 167 -16.85 24.07 11.05
N ILE A 168 -15.56 24.39 11.02
CA ILE A 168 -14.84 25.04 12.14
C ILE A 168 -14.67 26.54 11.92
N GLY A 169 -15.33 27.09 10.89
CA GLY A 169 -15.35 28.49 10.54
C GLY A 169 -14.33 28.91 9.47
N VAL A 170 -13.53 28.02 8.88
CA VAL A 170 -12.57 28.45 7.83
C VAL A 170 -13.31 29.14 6.69
N GLY A 171 -12.95 30.40 6.42
CA GLY A 171 -13.59 31.23 5.40
C GLY A 171 -14.81 32.04 5.89
N ALA A 172 -15.18 31.96 7.17
CA ALA A 172 -16.21 32.85 7.71
C ALA A 172 -15.67 34.28 7.86
N ASP A 173 -16.51 35.29 7.59
CA ASP A 173 -16.12 36.69 7.74
C ASP A 173 -16.14 37.11 9.21
N TRP A 174 -14.95 37.36 9.74
CA TRP A 174 -14.74 37.87 11.10
C TRP A 174 -14.26 39.31 11.16
N SER A 175 -14.32 40.05 10.05
CA SER A 175 -13.83 41.43 9.95
C SER A 175 -14.41 42.38 11.01
N HIS A 176 -15.59 42.07 11.53
CA HIS A 176 -16.27 42.81 12.60
C HIS A 176 -15.68 42.57 14.01
N LEU A 177 -14.80 41.59 14.21
CA LEU A 177 -14.15 41.33 15.51
C LEU A 177 -12.95 42.26 15.73
N ASN A 178 -12.76 42.72 16.97
CA ASN A 178 -11.54 43.47 17.35
C ASN A 178 -10.28 42.59 17.19
N LYS A 179 -9.14 43.20 16.81
CA LYS A 179 -7.81 42.57 16.62
C LYS A 179 -7.41 41.55 17.69
N ARG A 180 -7.73 41.76 18.97
CA ARG A 180 -7.43 40.77 20.03
C ARG A 180 -8.26 39.50 19.88
N ARG A 181 -9.55 39.63 19.56
CA ARG A 181 -10.48 38.50 19.37
C ARG A 181 -10.21 37.78 18.04
N LEU A 182 -9.81 38.52 16.99
CA LEU A 182 -9.37 37.94 15.72
C LEU A 182 -8.20 36.96 15.93
N ARG A 183 -7.13 37.39 16.61
CA ARG A 183 -5.97 36.53 16.90
C ARG A 183 -6.37 35.27 17.70
N ALA A 184 -7.17 35.44 18.76
CA ALA A 184 -7.64 34.30 19.55
C ALA A 184 -8.51 33.32 18.74
N ARG A 185 -9.29 33.82 17.78
CA ARG A 185 -10.09 33.00 16.86
C ARG A 185 -9.21 32.28 15.84
N GLU A 186 -8.25 32.95 15.22
CA GLU A 186 -7.29 32.33 14.31
C GLU A 186 -6.52 31.18 14.98
N GLU A 187 -6.03 31.39 16.21
CA GLU A 187 -5.35 30.35 16.98
C GLU A 187 -6.26 29.17 17.33
N LYS A 188 -7.53 29.44 17.69
CA LYS A 188 -8.53 28.39 17.94
C LYS A 188 -8.80 27.59 16.66
N ILE A 189 -9.06 28.27 15.56
CA ILE A 189 -9.36 27.63 14.26
C ILE A 189 -8.17 26.84 13.77
N GLY A 190 -6.94 27.32 13.97
CA GLY A 190 -5.72 26.57 13.66
C GLY A 190 -5.61 25.25 14.44
N ARG A 191 -5.92 25.26 15.74
CA ARG A 191 -5.95 24.05 16.57
C ARG A 191 -7.04 23.08 16.12
N ASP A 192 -8.26 23.59 15.92
CA ASP A 192 -9.41 22.81 15.48
C ASP A 192 -9.17 22.20 14.08
N LEU A 193 -8.54 22.93 13.16
CA LEU A 193 -8.17 22.45 11.82
C LEU A 193 -7.14 21.32 11.89
N LYS A 194 -6.12 21.47 12.74
CA LYS A 194 -5.10 20.43 12.94
C LYS A 194 -5.73 19.15 13.48
N TRP A 195 -6.65 19.29 14.45
CA TRP A 195 -7.40 18.16 15.00
C TRP A 195 -8.32 17.51 13.96
N LEU A 196 -9.06 18.30 13.17
CA LEU A 196 -9.92 17.80 12.10
C LEU A 196 -9.14 17.04 11.02
N LYS A 197 -7.95 17.52 10.64
CA LYS A 197 -7.03 16.80 9.73
C LYS A 197 -6.57 15.48 10.33
N MET A 198 -6.25 15.46 11.62
CA MET A 198 -5.85 14.25 12.33
C MET A 198 -6.98 13.23 12.38
N LEU A 199 -8.21 13.66 12.64
CA LEU A 199 -9.40 12.81 12.59
C LEU A 199 -9.64 12.20 11.21
N LYS A 200 -9.60 13.01 10.14
CA LYS A 200 -9.77 12.47 8.77
C LYS A 200 -8.65 11.49 8.39
N ARG A 201 -7.43 11.71 8.88
CA ARG A 201 -6.33 10.77 8.70
C ARG A 201 -6.60 9.45 9.44
N ALA A 202 -7.08 9.51 10.68
CA ALA A 202 -7.44 8.33 11.45
C ALA A 202 -8.59 7.55 10.78
N GLN A 203 -9.64 8.23 10.33
CA GLN A 203 -10.72 7.61 9.56
C GLN A 203 -10.22 6.92 8.29
N TYR A 204 -9.35 7.58 7.54
CA TYR A 204 -8.75 6.99 6.33
C TYR A 204 -7.94 5.72 6.63
N VAL A 205 -7.16 5.73 7.71
CA VAL A 205 -6.40 4.54 8.15
C VAL A 205 -7.36 3.40 8.50
N MET A 206 -8.39 3.68 9.30
CA MET A 206 -9.40 2.68 9.67
C MET A 206 -10.13 2.09 8.46
N THR A 207 -10.57 2.93 7.51
CA THR A 207 -11.23 2.42 6.29
C THR A 207 -10.28 1.56 5.45
N LYS A 208 -9.00 1.90 5.42
CA LYS A 208 -8.00 1.14 4.69
C LYS A 208 -7.68 -0.19 5.36
N GLU A 209 -7.66 -0.22 6.69
CA GLU A 209 -7.53 -1.46 7.48
C GLU A 209 -8.75 -2.37 7.31
N GLU A 210 -9.96 -1.81 7.28
CA GLU A 210 -11.18 -2.57 7.00
C GLU A 210 -11.18 -3.18 5.58
N GLU A 211 -10.78 -2.39 4.57
CA GLU A 211 -10.59 -2.88 3.21
C GLU A 211 -9.52 -3.98 3.13
N ALA A 212 -8.41 -3.83 3.87
CA ALA A 212 -7.36 -4.84 3.94
C ALA A 212 -7.83 -6.12 4.63
N ALA A 213 -8.59 -6.01 5.73
CA ALA A 213 -9.17 -7.15 6.44
C ALA A 213 -10.18 -7.91 5.55
N LYS A 214 -11.02 -7.17 4.80
CA LYS A 214 -11.95 -7.77 3.83
C LYS A 214 -11.21 -8.48 2.70
N ALA A 215 -10.12 -7.89 2.20
CA ALA A 215 -9.29 -8.53 1.18
C ALA A 215 -8.61 -9.81 1.72
N ALA A 216 -8.14 -9.80 2.97
CA ALA A 216 -7.56 -10.98 3.61
C ALA A 216 -8.60 -12.11 3.77
N LEU A 217 -9.82 -11.78 4.19
CA LEU A 217 -10.92 -12.74 4.30
C LEU A 217 -11.29 -13.33 2.92
N GLU A 218 -11.29 -12.52 1.86
CA GLU A 218 -11.54 -13.00 0.49
C GLU A 218 -10.46 -13.99 0.02
N VAL A 219 -9.19 -13.73 0.37
CA VAL A 219 -8.08 -14.65 0.09
C VAL A 219 -8.26 -15.97 0.84
N GLU A 220 -8.59 -15.92 2.14
CA GLU A 220 -8.84 -17.12 2.96
C GLU A 220 -9.98 -17.96 2.38
N GLN A 221 -11.11 -17.33 2.03
CA GLN A 221 -12.23 -18.01 1.38
C GLN A 221 -11.84 -18.60 0.01
N SER A 222 -10.96 -17.95 -0.74
CA SER A 222 -10.44 -18.46 -2.01
C SER A 222 -9.57 -19.72 -1.80
N VAL A 223 -8.74 -19.75 -0.75
CA VAL A 223 -7.94 -20.92 -0.37
C VAL A 223 -8.84 -22.08 0.04
N GLU A 224 -9.85 -21.83 0.87
CA GLU A 224 -10.79 -22.88 1.31
C GLU A 224 -11.61 -23.44 0.14
N ARG A 225 -12.05 -22.58 -0.79
CA ARG A 225 -12.70 -23.02 -2.04
C ARG A 225 -11.78 -23.91 -2.89
N LYS A 226 -10.48 -23.61 -2.95
CA LYS A 226 -9.51 -24.46 -3.66
C LYS A 226 -9.31 -25.79 -2.94
N ARG A 227 -9.23 -25.79 -1.61
CA ARG A 227 -9.14 -27.01 -0.78
C ARG A 227 -10.34 -27.93 -1.01
N LEU A 228 -11.55 -27.41 -0.91
CA LEU A 228 -12.78 -28.17 -1.15
C LEU A 228 -12.84 -28.74 -2.58
N ARG A 229 -12.36 -28.00 -3.58
CA ARG A 229 -12.25 -28.50 -4.96
C ARG A 229 -11.26 -29.66 -5.08
N ARG A 230 -10.15 -29.64 -4.33
CA ARG A 230 -9.17 -30.74 -4.28
C ARG A 230 -9.77 -31.98 -3.61
N GLU A 231 -10.44 -31.81 -2.47
CA GLU A 231 -11.12 -32.91 -1.76
C GLU A 231 -12.18 -33.58 -2.64
N ARG A 232 -13.05 -32.80 -3.29
CA ARG A 232 -14.05 -33.33 -4.24
C ARG A 232 -13.43 -34.05 -5.44
N ARG A 233 -12.26 -33.60 -5.93
CA ARG A 233 -11.54 -34.30 -7.00
C ARG A 233 -10.97 -35.63 -6.50
N ALA A 234 -10.44 -35.68 -5.29
CA ALA A 234 -9.93 -36.91 -4.68
C ALA A 234 -11.05 -37.93 -4.42
N GLU A 235 -12.22 -37.49 -3.97
CA GLU A 235 -13.40 -38.36 -3.81
C GLU A 235 -13.86 -38.96 -5.14
N ARG A 236 -14.03 -38.13 -6.18
CA ARG A 236 -14.37 -38.62 -7.53
C ARG A 236 -13.34 -39.61 -8.07
N ALA A 237 -12.05 -39.38 -7.82
CA ALA A 237 -10.99 -40.30 -8.22
C ALA A 237 -11.12 -41.66 -7.51
N LYS A 238 -11.45 -41.67 -6.20
CA LYS A 238 -11.73 -42.90 -5.44
C LYS A 238 -12.95 -43.63 -5.99
N GLU A 239 -14.05 -42.93 -6.25
CA GLU A 239 -15.26 -43.51 -6.85
C GLU A 239 -14.96 -44.16 -8.20
N THR A 240 -14.23 -43.47 -9.08
CA THR A 240 -13.84 -44.05 -10.39
C THR A 240 -12.94 -45.27 -10.25
N ALA A 241 -12.05 -45.31 -9.25
CA ALA A 241 -11.21 -46.48 -8.99
C ALA A 241 -12.02 -47.68 -8.46
N THR A 242 -12.98 -47.44 -7.57
CA THR A 242 -13.90 -48.49 -7.09
C THR A 242 -14.77 -49.03 -8.23
N GLN A 243 -15.26 -48.15 -9.12
CA GLN A 243 -16.08 -48.53 -10.26
C GLN A 243 -15.28 -49.33 -11.31
N ALA A 244 -14.00 -49.01 -11.52
CA ALA A 244 -13.09 -49.78 -12.36
C ALA A 244 -12.87 -51.20 -11.80
N ASN A 245 -12.62 -51.33 -10.50
CA ASN A 245 -12.43 -52.64 -9.85
C ASN A 245 -13.71 -53.50 -9.88
N ALA A 246 -14.90 -52.88 -9.81
CA ALA A 246 -16.17 -53.60 -9.90
C ALA A 246 -16.40 -54.22 -11.30
N TYR A 247 -15.92 -53.58 -12.36
CA TYR A 247 -16.03 -54.10 -13.73
C TYR A 247 -15.13 -55.31 -13.98
N ASP A 248 -13.96 -55.38 -13.34
CA ASP A 248 -13.06 -56.55 -13.43
C ASP A 248 -13.58 -57.77 -12.67
N SER A 249 -14.60 -57.62 -11.83
CA SER A 249 -15.17 -58.69 -11.01
C SER A 249 -16.39 -59.38 -11.64
N ILE A 250 -16.74 -59.07 -12.90
CA ILE A 250 -17.83 -59.76 -13.59
C ILE A 250 -17.32 -61.17 -13.97
N PRO A 251 -17.85 -62.26 -13.35
CA PRO A 251 -17.44 -63.61 -13.71
C PRO A 251 -17.77 -63.83 -15.18
N ALA A 252 -16.80 -64.37 -15.93
CA ALA A 252 -16.99 -64.72 -17.33
C ALA A 252 -18.22 -65.62 -17.45
N ILE A 253 -19.31 -65.07 -17.96
CA ILE A 253 -20.50 -65.84 -18.30
C ILE A 253 -20.08 -66.74 -19.45
N GLU A 254 -19.93 -68.03 -19.17
CA GLU A 254 -19.70 -69.08 -20.15
C GLU A 254 -20.91 -69.14 -21.10
N GLY A 255 -20.87 -68.31 -22.14
CA GLY A 255 -21.85 -68.31 -23.21
C GLY A 255 -21.63 -69.50 -24.14
N PRO A 256 -22.69 -70.21 -24.54
CA PRO A 256 -22.59 -71.43 -25.32
C PRO A 256 -21.95 -71.18 -26.70
N SER A 257 -21.05 -72.09 -27.04
CA SER A 257 -20.43 -72.27 -28.35
C SER A 257 -21.50 -72.38 -29.43
N ILE A 258 -21.67 -71.33 -30.25
CA ILE A 258 -22.45 -71.41 -31.48
C ILE A 258 -21.59 -70.98 -32.66
N HIS A 259 -21.56 -71.91 -33.60
CA HIS A 259 -20.94 -71.94 -34.91
C HIS A 259 -21.10 -70.70 -35.81
N SER A 260 -20.16 -70.69 -36.76
CA SER A 260 -20.23 -70.17 -38.14
C SER A 260 -19.72 -68.74 -38.40
N LYS A 261 -18.51 -68.72 -38.99
CA LYS A 261 -17.93 -67.60 -39.73
C LYS A 261 -18.65 -67.45 -41.08
N PRO A 262 -18.92 -66.22 -41.56
CA PRO A 262 -18.87 -65.93 -42.97
C PRO A 262 -17.52 -65.29 -43.32
N SER A 263 -16.88 -65.91 -44.29
CA SER A 263 -15.69 -65.48 -45.01
C SER A 263 -15.95 -64.14 -45.73
N TYR A 264 -15.08 -63.15 -45.54
CA TYR A 264 -14.95 -62.00 -46.43
C TYR A 264 -13.49 -61.84 -46.88
N PRO A 265 -13.28 -61.32 -48.10
CA PRO A 265 -12.02 -61.48 -48.78
C PRO A 265 -10.97 -60.48 -48.32
N ARG A 266 -9.78 -61.03 -48.26
CA ARG A 266 -8.46 -60.45 -48.08
C ARG A 266 -8.20 -59.31 -49.06
N THR A 267 -8.01 -58.10 -48.54
CA THR A 267 -7.23 -57.04 -49.21
C THR A 267 -6.10 -56.59 -48.29
N GLU A 268 -4.98 -56.33 -48.95
CA GLU A 268 -3.63 -56.34 -48.42
C GLU A 268 -3.26 -55.09 -47.61
N ALA A 269 -2.19 -55.28 -46.83
CA ALA A 269 -1.25 -54.27 -46.34
C ALA A 269 -1.79 -53.13 -45.46
N LEU A 270 -1.51 -53.22 -44.16
CA LEU A 270 -0.66 -52.25 -43.45
C LEU A 270 -0.47 -52.68 -41.99
N SER A 271 0.80 -52.78 -41.61
CA SER A 271 1.26 -52.91 -40.23
C SER A 271 0.82 -51.68 -39.44
N THR A 272 -0.10 -51.86 -38.49
CA THR A 272 -0.37 -50.88 -37.43
C THR A 272 -0.46 -51.61 -36.10
N THR A 273 0.66 -51.62 -35.39
CA THR A 273 0.75 -51.88 -33.95
C THR A 273 -0.20 -50.92 -33.23
N SER A 274 -1.23 -51.49 -32.60
CA SER A 274 -2.25 -50.76 -31.86
C SER A 274 -1.70 -50.24 -30.52
N PRO A 275 -1.63 -48.91 -30.26
CA PRO A 275 -1.16 -48.36 -29.00
C PRO A 275 -2.35 -47.88 -28.16
N SER A 276 -3.33 -48.73 -27.90
CA SER A 276 -4.58 -48.33 -27.22
C SER A 276 -4.61 -48.62 -25.72
N TYR A 277 -3.67 -49.40 -25.16
CA TYR A 277 -3.62 -49.69 -23.73
C TYR A 277 -2.59 -48.88 -22.92
N ASN A 278 -1.62 -48.22 -23.56
CA ASN A 278 -0.60 -47.42 -22.85
C ASN A 278 -0.97 -45.94 -22.63
N LEU A 279 -2.04 -45.44 -23.27
CA LEU A 279 -2.43 -44.03 -23.17
C LEU A 279 -3.14 -43.70 -21.85
N LEU A 280 -3.95 -44.63 -21.31
CA LEU A 280 -4.63 -44.44 -20.01
C LEU A 280 -3.67 -44.53 -18.82
N ALA A 281 -2.68 -45.43 -18.88
CA ALA A 281 -1.62 -45.51 -17.87
C ALA A 281 -0.73 -44.25 -17.87
N SER A 282 -0.41 -43.72 -19.05
CA SER A 282 0.37 -42.47 -19.20
C SER A 282 -0.39 -41.23 -18.75
N LEU A 283 -1.72 -41.16 -18.92
CA LEU A 283 -2.52 -40.03 -18.45
C LEU A 283 -2.65 -40.03 -16.91
N ASN A 284 -2.82 -41.20 -16.30
CA ASN A 284 -2.90 -41.33 -14.85
C ASN A 284 -1.57 -41.01 -14.16
N SER A 285 -0.42 -41.38 -14.75
CA SER A 285 0.89 -41.01 -14.18
C SER A 285 1.18 -39.51 -14.33
N HIS A 286 0.69 -38.87 -15.40
CA HIS A 286 0.90 -37.44 -15.65
C HIS A 286 0.05 -36.56 -14.71
N LEU A 287 -1.18 -36.99 -14.39
CA LEU A 287 -2.06 -36.33 -13.40
C LEU A 287 -1.50 -36.44 -11.97
N ALA A 288 -0.91 -37.58 -11.61
CA ALA A 288 -0.28 -37.77 -10.30
C ALA A 288 1.00 -36.90 -10.15
N THR A 289 1.76 -36.72 -11.22
CA THR A 289 2.97 -35.87 -11.21
C THR A 289 2.67 -34.37 -11.26
N GLU A 290 1.58 -33.93 -11.91
CA GLU A 290 1.14 -32.53 -11.83
C GLU A 290 0.66 -32.14 -10.43
N ALA A 291 -0.08 -33.03 -9.74
CA ALA A 291 -0.53 -32.78 -8.36
C ALA A 291 0.65 -32.60 -7.39
N ALA A 292 1.72 -33.41 -7.54
CA ALA A 292 2.92 -33.30 -6.73
C ALA A 292 3.75 -32.03 -7.02
N ARG A 293 3.71 -31.52 -8.26
CA ARG A 293 4.47 -30.33 -8.68
C ARG A 293 3.81 -29.01 -8.23
N GLU A 294 2.48 -28.99 -8.14
CA GLU A 294 1.74 -27.84 -7.59
C GLU A 294 1.96 -27.66 -6.09
N ASP A 295 2.11 -28.75 -5.32
CA ASP A 295 2.35 -28.67 -3.87
C ASP A 295 3.74 -28.11 -3.55
N GLN A 296 4.74 -28.30 -4.43
CA GLN A 296 6.07 -27.73 -4.27
C GLN A 296 6.10 -26.21 -4.54
N GLY A 297 5.31 -25.72 -5.49
CA GLY A 297 5.23 -24.29 -5.82
C GLY A 297 4.52 -23.43 -4.77
N ILE A 298 3.69 -24.03 -3.91
CA ILE A 298 2.97 -23.32 -2.84
C ILE A 298 3.88 -23.14 -1.61
N LEU A 299 4.72 -24.11 -1.29
CA LEU A 299 5.72 -23.98 -0.21
C LEU A 299 6.74 -22.87 -0.52
N GLU A 300 7.18 -22.74 -1.77
CA GLU A 300 8.08 -21.66 -2.20
C GLU A 300 7.42 -20.27 -2.19
N ALA A 301 6.11 -20.17 -2.49
CA ALA A 301 5.36 -18.92 -2.49
C ALA A 301 5.07 -18.39 -1.07
N ILE A 302 5.00 -19.28 -0.08
CA ILE A 302 4.85 -18.91 1.34
C ILE A 302 6.18 -18.35 1.89
N ASP A 303 7.33 -18.91 1.47
CA ASP A 303 8.66 -18.39 1.85
C ASP A 303 9.00 -17.04 1.20
N THR A 304 8.49 -16.74 -0.01
CA THR A 304 8.79 -15.47 -0.69
C THR A 304 8.01 -14.26 -0.18
N LEU A 305 6.91 -14.46 0.54
CA LEU A 305 6.11 -13.37 1.13
C LEU A 305 6.67 -12.87 2.49
N GLY A 306 7.70 -13.53 3.04
CA GLY A 306 8.33 -13.18 4.33
C GLY A 306 9.56 -12.27 4.26
N ALA A 307 10.06 -11.90 3.08
CA ALA A 307 11.29 -11.13 2.93
C ALA A 307 11.05 -9.75 2.29
N ALA A 308 10.84 -8.72 3.12
CA ALA A 308 10.87 -7.33 2.67
C ALA A 308 12.34 -6.83 2.54
N PRO A 309 12.69 -6.08 1.48
CA PRO A 309 14.03 -5.55 1.29
C PRO A 309 14.32 -4.40 2.28
N THR A 310 15.37 -4.55 3.09
CA THR A 310 15.95 -3.46 3.89
C THR A 310 16.52 -2.38 2.98
N GLY A 311 15.77 -1.28 2.82
CA GLY A 311 16.22 -0.11 2.08
C GLY A 311 17.15 0.77 2.92
N ASP A 312 18.36 0.98 2.42
CA ASP A 312 19.37 1.92 2.92
C ASP A 312 18.80 3.34 3.08
N LEU A 313 18.83 3.86 4.30
CA LEU A 313 18.53 5.26 4.62
C LEU A 313 19.79 6.10 4.37
N MET A 314 19.82 6.77 3.22
CA MET A 314 20.74 7.87 2.92
C MET A 314 20.51 9.02 3.90
N ALA A 315 21.52 9.31 4.73
CA ALA A 315 21.55 10.45 5.63
C ALA A 315 21.64 11.77 4.84
N PHE A 316 20.60 12.59 4.89
CA PHE A 316 20.62 13.98 4.45
C PHE A 316 21.07 14.87 5.60
N THR A 317 22.32 15.33 5.57
CA THR A 317 22.81 16.43 6.42
C THR A 317 22.39 17.77 5.81
N VAL A 318 21.50 18.49 6.48
CA VAL A 318 21.13 19.86 6.12
C VAL A 318 22.01 20.83 6.92
N SER A 319 23.02 21.38 6.24
CA SER A 319 23.82 22.52 6.72
C SER A 319 22.97 23.80 6.64
N HIS A 320 22.85 24.53 7.76
CA HIS A 320 22.36 25.91 7.77
C HIS A 320 23.54 26.87 8.00
N PRO A 321 23.67 27.95 7.21
CA PRO A 321 24.56 29.07 7.52
C PRO A 321 23.90 29.89 8.64
N GLY A 322 24.61 30.26 9.70
CA GLY A 322 25.59 31.35 9.65
C GLY A 322 24.86 32.68 9.76
N ASN A 323 24.53 33.11 10.99
CA ASN A 323 24.13 34.49 11.25
C ASN A 323 24.82 34.99 12.51
N SER A 324 25.83 35.84 12.29
CA SER A 324 26.56 36.59 13.29
C SER A 324 25.71 37.78 13.75
N LEU A 325 25.47 37.89 15.06
CA LEU A 325 25.20 39.19 15.66
C LEU A 325 26.13 39.40 16.85
N VAL A 326 26.82 40.53 16.78
CA VAL A 326 27.71 41.11 17.78
C VAL A 326 26.85 41.63 18.93
N GLU A 327 27.13 41.19 20.16
CA GLU A 327 26.80 41.98 21.36
C GLU A 327 27.88 41.79 22.42
N THR A 328 28.48 42.92 22.78
CA THR A 328 29.46 43.13 23.83
C THR A 328 28.79 43.12 25.21
N GLY A 329 29.39 42.47 26.21
CA GLY A 329 29.10 42.84 27.60
C GLY A 329 29.29 41.76 28.67
N THR A 330 30.42 41.87 29.36
CA THR A 330 30.58 41.68 30.82
C THR A 330 30.58 40.26 31.38
N GLN A 331 31.80 39.81 31.70
CA GLN A 331 32.11 38.69 32.59
C GLN A 331 31.73 39.00 34.05
N VAL A 332 31.01 38.08 34.71
CA VAL A 332 31.27 37.66 36.10
C VAL A 332 30.95 36.18 36.20
N GLY A 333 31.92 35.38 36.64
CA GLY A 333 31.91 33.93 36.56
C GLY A 333 31.05 33.21 37.60
N LYS A 334 30.72 31.97 37.24
CA LYS A 334 30.69 30.76 38.09
C LYS A 334 30.43 29.57 37.16
N GLU A 335 31.48 28.82 36.85
CA GLU A 335 31.39 27.56 36.12
C GLU A 335 30.70 26.51 37.00
N ALA A 336 29.50 26.11 36.59
CA ALA A 336 28.86 24.89 37.03
C ALA A 336 28.85 23.93 35.83
N THR A 337 29.78 22.98 35.84
CA THR A 337 29.90 21.90 34.86
C THR A 337 28.70 20.97 34.99
N LEU A 338 27.64 21.22 34.21
CA LEU A 338 26.53 20.30 34.03
C LEU A 338 26.90 19.25 32.99
N HIS A 339 27.33 18.09 33.47
CA HIS A 339 27.41 16.87 32.67
C HIS A 339 25.98 16.43 32.31
N LEU A 340 25.59 16.62 31.05
CA LEU A 340 24.39 15.99 30.48
C LEU A 340 24.73 14.53 30.15
N PRO A 341 24.08 13.52 30.76
CA PRO A 341 24.19 12.16 30.28
C PRO A 341 23.38 12.02 28.99
N ILE A 342 24.05 11.68 27.89
CA ILE A 342 23.42 11.11 26.71
C ILE A 342 22.92 9.72 27.12
N VAL A 343 21.65 9.62 27.51
CA VAL A 343 20.98 8.35 27.76
C VAL A 343 20.58 7.77 26.39
N GLN A 344 21.42 6.88 25.86
CA GLN A 344 21.07 6.04 24.72
C GLN A 344 20.16 4.92 25.23
N GLN A 345 18.85 5.13 25.22
CA GLN A 345 17.88 4.18 25.77
C GLN A 345 17.44 3.17 24.69
N GLN A 346 17.80 1.90 24.88
CA GLN A 346 17.41 0.77 24.05
C GLN A 346 15.88 0.56 24.11
N GLN A 347 15.26 0.40 22.94
CA GLN A 347 13.93 -0.19 22.83
C GLN A 347 14.07 -1.72 22.99
N HIS A 348 13.62 -2.27 24.11
CA HIS A 348 13.61 -3.72 24.30
C HIS A 348 12.35 -4.31 23.65
N LEU A 349 12.54 -4.91 22.47
CA LEU A 349 11.56 -5.83 21.88
C LEU A 349 11.70 -7.17 22.63
N ILE A 350 10.82 -7.46 23.58
CA ILE A 350 10.82 -8.73 24.30
C ILE A 350 9.96 -9.72 23.51
N ALA A 351 10.60 -10.50 22.64
CA ALA A 351 10.01 -11.68 22.02
C ALA A 351 10.55 -12.93 22.74
N LEU A 352 9.80 -13.46 23.72
CA LEU A 352 10.14 -14.72 24.38
C LEU A 352 9.24 -15.82 23.81
N GLN A 353 9.83 -16.68 22.98
CA GLN A 353 9.24 -17.96 22.60
C GLN A 353 9.71 -19.03 23.60
N SER A 354 8.86 -19.41 24.56
CA SER A 354 9.07 -20.63 25.35
C SER A 354 8.26 -21.77 24.74
N HIS A 355 8.94 -22.80 24.25
CA HIS A 355 8.34 -24.05 23.80
C HIS A 355 8.43 -25.10 24.91
N THR A 356 7.30 -25.38 25.55
CA THR A 356 7.13 -26.58 26.38
C THR A 356 6.04 -27.45 25.77
N TYR A 357 6.44 -28.64 25.33
CA TYR A 357 5.60 -29.67 24.72
C TYR A 357 4.68 -30.32 25.76
N LEU A 358 3.36 -30.25 25.58
CA LEU A 358 2.36 -31.19 26.12
C LEU A 358 1.11 -31.27 25.19
N PRO A 359 0.34 -32.37 25.24
CA PRO A 359 -0.45 -32.83 24.09
C PRO A 359 -1.90 -32.30 24.01
N SER A 360 -2.26 -31.95 22.77
CA SER A 360 -3.54 -32.09 22.07
C SER A 360 -4.87 -31.88 22.81
N THR A 361 -5.29 -30.60 22.88
CA THR A 361 -6.54 -30.16 22.24
C THR A 361 -6.21 -28.88 21.48
N ASN A 362 -6.18 -28.94 20.15
CA ASN A 362 -5.66 -27.86 19.29
C ASN A 362 -6.65 -26.67 19.24
N THR A 363 -6.70 -25.90 20.31
CA THR A 363 -7.07 -24.49 20.22
C THR A 363 -5.76 -23.75 19.96
N MET A 364 -5.54 -23.30 18.72
CA MET A 364 -4.38 -22.47 18.39
C MET A 364 -4.45 -21.21 19.26
N ALA A 365 -3.71 -21.18 20.36
CA ALA A 365 -3.58 -19.98 21.18
C ALA A 365 -2.89 -18.92 20.32
N SER A 366 -3.66 -17.94 19.87
CA SER A 366 -3.11 -16.79 19.15
C SER A 366 -2.29 -15.97 20.14
N THR A 367 -0.96 -16.08 20.05
CA THR A 367 -0.06 -15.26 20.86
C THR A 367 -0.10 -13.84 20.32
N LEU A 368 -0.84 -12.95 20.99
CA LEU A 368 -0.81 -11.53 20.69
C LEU A 368 0.53 -10.94 21.14
N ALA A 369 1.30 -10.38 20.21
CA ALA A 369 2.46 -9.56 20.56
C ALA A 369 1.97 -8.22 21.13
N THR A 370 2.46 -7.85 22.31
CA THR A 370 2.17 -6.56 22.95
C THR A 370 3.42 -5.69 23.02
N ILE A 371 3.25 -4.38 22.90
CA ILE A 371 4.33 -3.40 23.10
C ILE A 371 3.93 -2.40 24.19
N GLN A 372 4.89 -2.03 25.04
CA GLN A 372 4.74 -0.94 26.00
C GLN A 372 5.31 0.35 25.39
N THR A 373 4.52 1.42 25.41
CA THR A 373 4.96 2.73 24.92
C THR A 373 6.02 3.33 25.84
N ARG A 374 6.71 4.37 25.34
CA ARG A 374 7.57 5.20 26.19
C ARG A 374 6.77 5.80 27.36
N LEU A 375 7.41 5.89 28.52
CA LEU A 375 6.91 6.60 29.68
C LEU A 375 6.76 8.10 29.38
N VAL A 376 5.61 8.67 29.74
CA VAL A 376 5.33 10.11 29.78
C VAL A 376 5.19 10.55 31.24
N GLY A 377 5.64 11.75 31.58
CA GLY A 377 5.64 12.25 32.96
C GLY A 377 6.93 11.90 33.72
N GLY A 378 6.83 11.71 35.03
CA GLY A 378 7.94 11.40 35.93
C GLY A 378 7.95 9.95 36.44
N THR A 379 9.01 9.58 37.15
CA THR A 379 9.23 8.24 37.71
C THR A 379 9.11 8.20 39.24
N ASP A 380 8.48 9.21 39.86
CA ASP A 380 8.34 9.23 41.32
C ASP A 380 7.19 8.30 41.77
N GLY A 381 7.38 7.63 42.91
CA GLY A 381 6.47 6.59 43.40
C GLY A 381 6.86 5.17 42.99
N SER A 382 5.93 4.25 43.19
CA SER A 382 6.08 2.83 42.87
C SER A 382 5.72 2.57 41.41
N HIS A 383 6.47 1.68 40.77
CA HIS A 383 6.14 1.20 39.43
C HIS A 383 4.90 0.32 39.47
N PHE A 384 4.01 0.47 38.49
CA PHE A 384 2.87 -0.42 38.26
C PHE A 384 2.83 -0.89 36.81
N ASP A 385 2.29 -2.09 36.60
CA ASP A 385 2.10 -2.70 35.29
C ASP A 385 0.85 -3.59 35.33
N ASP A 386 -0.24 -3.07 34.78
CA ASP A 386 -1.52 -3.78 34.72
C ASP A 386 -1.50 -4.91 33.70
N GLY A 387 -0.66 -4.80 32.68
CA GLY A 387 -0.52 -5.85 31.69
C GLY A 387 0.01 -7.16 32.28
N SER A 388 1.03 -7.04 33.13
CA SER A 388 1.54 -8.18 33.89
C SER A 388 0.61 -8.58 35.04
N SER A 389 0.20 -7.63 35.89
CA SER A 389 -0.55 -7.93 37.13
C SER A 389 -2.00 -8.34 36.90
N VAL A 390 -2.68 -7.77 35.90
CA VAL A 390 -4.06 -8.10 35.52
C VAL A 390 -4.08 -9.06 34.33
N GLY A 391 -3.36 -8.70 33.26
CA GLY A 391 -3.36 -9.45 32.01
C GLY A 391 -2.61 -10.78 32.09
N GLY A 392 -1.61 -10.89 32.95
CA GLY A 392 -0.73 -12.06 33.04
C GLY A 392 0.32 -12.13 31.92
N TRP A 393 0.58 -11.01 31.24
CA TRP A 393 1.53 -10.94 30.13
C TRP A 393 2.98 -11.15 30.58
N PRO A 394 3.84 -11.70 29.69
CA PRO A 394 3.51 -12.22 28.35
C PRO A 394 2.95 -13.66 28.37
N SER A 395 2.90 -14.30 29.54
CA SER A 395 2.63 -15.75 29.66
C SER A 395 1.18 -16.15 29.42
N THR A 396 0.23 -15.28 29.77
CA THR A 396 -1.20 -15.49 29.62
C THR A 396 -1.86 -14.19 29.17
N GLN A 397 -2.99 -14.31 28.47
CA GLN A 397 -3.85 -13.20 28.11
C GLN A 397 -5.14 -13.37 28.91
N LYS A 398 -5.33 -12.56 29.95
CA LYS A 398 -6.57 -12.57 30.76
C LYS A 398 -7.50 -11.41 30.47
N ILE A 399 -6.99 -10.30 29.92
CA ILE A 399 -7.78 -9.11 29.57
C ILE A 399 -8.53 -9.37 28.26
N ASN A 400 -9.80 -8.97 28.19
CA ASN A 400 -10.59 -9.06 26.97
C ASN A 400 -10.02 -8.16 25.88
N LEU A 401 -9.50 -8.73 24.79
CA LEU A 401 -8.86 -7.96 23.73
C LEU A 401 -9.82 -7.11 22.90
N THR A 402 -11.12 -7.44 22.91
CA THR A 402 -12.14 -6.69 22.16
C THR A 402 -12.58 -5.46 22.94
N HIS A 403 -12.76 -5.60 24.26
CA HIS A 403 -13.20 -4.51 25.15
C HIS A 403 -12.36 -4.51 26.45
N PRO A 404 -11.07 -4.17 26.38
CA PRO A 404 -10.14 -4.37 27.50
C PRO A 404 -10.50 -3.54 28.72
N ILE A 405 -10.98 -2.32 28.51
CA ILE A 405 -11.31 -1.37 29.57
C ILE A 405 -12.81 -1.09 29.55
N GLN A 406 -13.47 -1.30 30.69
CA GLN A 406 -14.89 -1.01 30.87
C GLN A 406 -15.13 0.38 31.46
N GLN A 407 -14.29 0.80 32.41
CA GLN A 407 -14.49 2.03 33.15
C GLN A 407 -13.15 2.60 33.60
N ILE A 408 -13.04 3.93 33.55
CA ILE A 408 -11.92 4.69 34.12
C ILE A 408 -12.50 5.74 35.06
N GLU A 409 -12.13 5.69 36.33
CA GLU A 409 -12.35 6.78 37.29
C GLU A 409 -11.09 7.64 37.32
N ILE A 410 -11.25 8.95 37.21
CA ILE A 410 -10.17 9.92 37.13
C ILE A 410 -10.25 10.86 38.32
N PHE A 411 -9.18 10.92 39.11
CA PHE A 411 -9.02 11.88 40.19
C PHE A 411 -8.07 12.97 39.71
N SER A 412 -8.55 14.21 39.68
CA SER A 412 -7.77 15.31 39.11
C SER A 412 -8.16 16.66 39.70
N GLY A 413 -7.16 17.52 39.86
CA GLY A 413 -7.29 18.96 40.10
C GLY A 413 -6.46 19.75 39.10
N TRP A 414 -5.35 20.32 39.55
CA TRP A 414 -4.38 20.99 38.67
C TRP A 414 -3.62 19.99 37.79
N VAL A 415 -3.46 18.76 38.28
CA VAL A 415 -2.84 17.64 37.58
C VAL A 415 -3.75 16.40 37.68
N ILE A 416 -3.33 15.29 37.10
CA ILE A 416 -3.96 13.99 37.36
C ILE A 416 -3.37 13.43 38.66
N ASP A 417 -4.20 13.29 39.68
CA ASP A 417 -3.80 12.80 40.99
C ASP A 417 -3.82 11.27 41.05
N GLY A 418 -4.74 10.63 40.32
CA GLY A 418 -4.86 9.18 40.28
C GLY A 418 -5.86 8.69 39.23
N LEU A 419 -5.79 7.40 38.96
CA LEU A 419 -6.71 6.68 38.09
C LEU A 419 -7.21 5.42 38.79
N THR A 420 -8.41 5.00 38.45
CA THR A 420 -8.87 3.65 38.76
C THR A 420 -9.47 3.03 37.52
N VAL A 421 -8.90 1.91 37.08
CA VAL A 421 -9.27 1.25 35.84
C VAL A 421 -10.00 -0.05 36.16
N THR A 422 -11.16 -0.24 35.55
CA THR A 422 -11.89 -1.51 35.57
C THR A 422 -11.69 -2.20 34.23
N TYR A 423 -10.95 -3.31 34.25
CA TYR A 423 -10.68 -4.15 33.09
C TYR A 423 -11.73 -5.22 32.93
N GLN A 424 -12.10 -5.55 31.69
CA GLN A 424 -12.86 -6.75 31.38
C GLN A 424 -11.89 -7.92 31.15
N LEU A 425 -12.25 -9.10 31.64
CA LEU A 425 -11.47 -10.33 31.49
C LEU A 425 -12.10 -11.23 30.42
N ASP A 426 -11.29 -12.09 29.77
CA ASP A 426 -11.74 -13.01 28.72
C ASP A 426 -12.83 -14.01 29.19
N GLY A 427 -12.95 -14.23 30.50
CA GLY A 427 -14.02 -15.04 31.11
C GLY A 427 -15.31 -14.27 31.43
N GLY A 428 -15.45 -13.02 30.99
CA GLY A 428 -16.60 -12.15 31.28
C GLY A 428 -16.59 -11.50 32.67
N GLY A 429 -15.59 -11.80 33.51
CA GLY A 429 -15.36 -11.12 34.78
C GLY A 429 -14.74 -9.73 34.60
N THR A 430 -14.65 -8.98 35.70
CA THR A 430 -13.97 -7.67 35.72
C THR A 430 -13.00 -7.58 36.89
N THR A 431 -11.93 -6.81 36.74
CA THR A 431 -11.04 -6.47 37.86
C THR A 431 -10.76 -4.98 37.91
N LYS A 432 -10.63 -4.43 39.12
CA LYS A 432 -10.47 -2.99 39.38
C LYS A 432 -9.10 -2.76 40.02
N VAL A 433 -8.30 -1.86 39.45
CA VAL A 433 -6.97 -1.47 39.97
C VAL A 433 -6.88 0.04 40.13
N VAL A 434 -6.21 0.49 41.19
CA VAL A 434 -6.07 1.90 41.58
C VAL A 434 -4.60 2.29 41.44
N HIS A 435 -4.34 3.43 40.81
CA HIS A 435 -3.00 3.99 40.64
C HIS A 435 -3.00 5.45 41.08
N GLY A 436 -2.23 5.78 42.12
CA GLY A 436 -2.12 7.14 42.64
C GLY A 436 -3.18 7.45 43.70
N SER A 437 -3.52 8.73 43.85
CA SER A 437 -4.40 9.19 44.94
C SER A 437 -5.87 8.94 44.59
N PRO A 438 -6.59 8.04 45.28
CA PRO A 438 -8.04 7.92 45.12
C PRO A 438 -8.75 9.15 45.70
N GLY A 439 -9.90 9.54 45.14
CA GLY A 439 -10.64 10.72 45.62
C GLY A 439 -12.02 10.91 45.00
N GLY A 440 -12.58 12.12 45.11
CA GLY A 440 -13.76 12.50 44.33
C GLY A 440 -13.37 12.67 42.87
N GLY A 441 -13.88 11.82 41.98
CA GLY A 441 -13.41 11.76 40.59
C GLY A 441 -14.51 11.77 39.54
N HIS A 442 -14.11 11.97 38.30
CA HIS A 442 -14.96 11.79 37.12
C HIS A 442 -14.95 10.32 36.72
N THR A 443 -16.10 9.77 36.35
CA THR A 443 -16.18 8.38 35.86
C THR A 443 -16.48 8.36 34.38
N VAL A 444 -15.60 7.76 33.60
CA VAL A 444 -15.78 7.47 32.18
C VAL A 444 -16.16 5.99 32.04
N LYS A 445 -17.42 5.73 31.72
CA LYS A 445 -17.92 4.37 31.43
C LYS A 445 -17.94 4.14 29.93
N LEU A 446 -17.52 2.95 29.50
CA LEU A 446 -17.63 2.45 28.14
C LEU A 446 -18.77 1.43 28.08
N SER A 447 -19.67 1.60 27.12
CA SER A 447 -20.69 0.59 26.83
C SER A 447 -20.08 -0.66 26.17
N GLN A 448 -20.87 -1.72 26.01
CA GLN A 448 -20.45 -2.93 25.29
C GLN A 448 -20.15 -2.66 23.80
N ASN A 449 -20.70 -1.59 23.23
CA ASN A 449 -20.42 -1.18 21.86
C ASN A 449 -19.35 -0.10 21.80
N GLU A 450 -18.67 0.22 22.90
CA GLU A 450 -17.64 1.26 22.90
C GLU A 450 -16.25 0.65 23.11
N ALA A 451 -15.28 1.24 22.42
CA ALA A 451 -13.87 0.91 22.57
C ALA A 451 -13.05 2.19 22.78
N LEU A 452 -12.03 2.09 23.62
CA LEU A 452 -11.08 3.18 23.85
C LEU A 452 -10.12 3.26 22.66
N LEU A 453 -10.40 4.19 21.75
CA LEU A 453 -9.63 4.34 20.51
C LEU A 453 -8.27 5.00 20.78
N ALA A 454 -8.24 6.06 21.59
CA ALA A 454 -7.01 6.75 21.91
C ALA A 454 -7.05 7.47 23.26
N ILE A 455 -5.87 7.68 23.83
CA ILE A 455 -5.62 8.55 24.98
C ILE A 455 -4.73 9.69 24.50
N VAL A 456 -5.11 10.92 24.81
CA VAL A 456 -4.32 12.12 24.52
C VAL A 456 -4.16 12.94 25.79
N GLY A 457 -3.04 13.64 25.93
CA GLY A 457 -2.80 14.39 27.15
C GLY A 457 -1.54 15.24 27.12
N ARG A 458 -1.18 15.73 28.31
CA ARG A 458 0.08 16.43 28.57
C ARG A 458 0.75 15.83 29.79
N ALA A 459 2.06 15.66 29.72
CA ALA A 459 2.87 15.21 30.83
C ALA A 459 4.28 15.79 30.76
N GLY A 460 4.90 16.02 31.91
CA GLY A 460 6.24 16.59 32.02
C GLY A 460 6.38 17.47 33.25
N GLN A 461 7.42 18.29 33.28
CA GLN A 461 7.77 19.10 34.45
C GLN A 461 6.68 20.13 34.78
N HIS A 462 6.11 20.03 35.99
CA HIS A 462 5.17 21.00 36.54
C HIS A 462 5.90 22.01 37.42
N THR A 463 5.74 23.30 37.12
CA THR A 463 6.47 24.42 37.72
C THR A 463 6.10 24.67 39.18
N TYR A 464 4.83 24.47 39.57
CA TYR A 464 4.40 24.60 40.96
C TYR A 464 4.91 23.44 41.83
N TYR A 465 4.63 22.20 41.43
CA TYR A 465 5.04 20.98 42.17
C TYR A 465 6.52 20.63 42.03
N LYS A 466 7.27 21.31 41.15
CA LYS A 466 8.71 21.11 40.89
C LYS A 466 9.08 19.67 40.52
N ARG A 467 8.19 18.93 39.87
CA ARG A 467 8.37 17.52 39.46
C ARG A 467 7.62 17.22 38.17
N SER A 468 7.99 16.13 37.50
CA SER A 468 7.31 15.67 36.30
C SER A 468 6.07 14.84 36.65
N LEU A 469 4.93 15.22 36.07
CA LEU A 469 3.59 14.69 36.37
C LEU A 469 2.79 14.50 35.07
N VAL A 470 1.70 13.75 35.14
CA VAL A 470 0.65 13.79 34.12
C VAL A 470 -0.26 14.96 34.44
N THR A 471 -0.27 15.99 33.59
CA THR A 471 -0.97 17.25 33.88
C THR A 471 -2.39 17.28 33.33
N GLN A 472 -2.62 16.60 32.20
CA GLN A 472 -3.91 16.58 31.52
C GLN A 472 -4.11 15.25 30.78
N ILE A 473 -5.34 14.73 30.78
CA ILE A 473 -5.71 13.54 29.99
C ILE A 473 -7.10 13.67 29.36
N SER A 474 -7.31 13.05 28.21
CA SER A 474 -8.61 12.93 27.54
C SER A 474 -8.70 11.58 26.85
N PHE A 475 -9.91 11.03 26.79
CA PHE A 475 -10.18 9.72 26.21
C PHE A 475 -11.01 9.88 24.95
N VAL A 476 -10.54 9.30 23.84
CA VAL A 476 -11.26 9.24 22.57
C VAL A 476 -11.91 7.87 22.46
N ILE A 477 -13.23 7.85 22.40
CA ILE A 477 -14.04 6.64 22.50
C ILE A 477 -14.81 6.48 21.19
N LEU A 478 -14.74 5.29 20.60
CA LEU A 478 -15.47 4.91 19.40
C LEU A 478 -16.63 4.01 19.78
N ASP A 479 -17.84 4.39 19.38
CA ASP A 479 -18.99 3.49 19.35
C ASP A 479 -18.91 2.65 18.07
N THR A 480 -18.63 1.35 18.23
CA THR A 480 -18.45 0.38 17.14
C THR A 480 -19.76 0.06 16.42
N SER A 481 -20.93 0.36 17.02
CA SER A 481 -22.22 0.06 16.40
C SER A 481 -22.61 1.06 15.30
N ASN A 482 -22.19 2.31 15.44
CA ASN A 482 -22.57 3.41 14.56
C ASN A 482 -21.38 4.29 14.11
N SER A 483 -20.16 3.89 14.46
CA SER A 483 -18.90 4.58 14.18
C SER A 483 -18.83 6.02 14.72
N LYS A 484 -19.67 6.38 15.70
CA LYS A 484 -19.64 7.71 16.32
C LYS A 484 -18.47 7.78 17.29
N ILE A 485 -17.74 8.89 17.23
CA ILE A 485 -16.65 9.18 18.14
C ILE A 485 -17.13 10.19 19.17
N ARG A 486 -16.82 9.95 20.45
CA ARG A 486 -16.92 10.96 21.52
C ARG A 486 -15.59 11.13 22.24
N THR A 487 -15.42 12.29 22.86
CA THR A 487 -14.24 12.60 23.66
C THR A 487 -14.66 12.94 25.07
N GLU A 488 -14.05 12.30 26.06
CA GLU A 488 -14.23 12.60 27.48
C GLU A 488 -13.00 13.34 28.02
N GLY A 489 -13.25 14.43 28.74
CA GLY A 489 -12.23 15.34 29.24
C GLY A 489 -12.20 16.69 28.50
N PRO A 490 -11.13 17.48 28.68
CA PRO A 490 -9.93 17.14 29.43
C PRO A 490 -10.14 17.08 30.94
N PHE A 491 -9.46 16.13 31.58
CA PHE A 491 -9.32 16.05 33.03
C PHE A 491 -7.93 16.57 33.43
N GLY A 492 -7.81 17.08 34.66
CA GLY A 492 -6.63 17.83 35.10
C GLY A 492 -6.57 19.25 34.54
N ASN A 493 -5.40 19.87 34.62
CA ASN A 493 -5.13 21.22 34.17
C ASN A 493 -6.06 22.31 34.77
N GLY A 494 -6.48 22.14 36.03
CA GLY A 494 -7.29 23.12 36.74
C GLY A 494 -6.62 24.50 36.90
N ASP A 495 -5.29 24.58 36.78
CA ASP A 495 -4.54 25.84 36.76
C ASP A 495 -4.50 26.52 35.37
N GLN A 496 -5.11 25.89 34.35
CA GLN A 496 -5.14 26.34 32.96
C GLN A 496 -3.74 26.55 32.35
N SER A 497 -2.73 25.88 32.88
CA SER A 497 -1.39 25.95 32.34
C SER A 497 -1.25 25.13 31.04
N ASN A 498 -0.16 25.34 30.33
CA ASN A 498 0.21 24.53 29.16
C ASN A 498 1.47 23.69 29.45
N GLN A 499 1.66 23.33 30.72
CA GLN A 499 2.86 22.63 31.17
C GLN A 499 2.85 21.17 30.72
N GLY A 500 4.04 20.64 30.45
CA GLY A 500 4.24 19.30 29.89
C GLY A 500 4.14 19.23 28.38
N GLU A 501 4.75 18.18 27.83
CA GLU A 501 4.71 17.83 26.42
C GLU A 501 3.39 17.11 26.10
N VAL A 502 2.88 17.32 24.88
CA VAL A 502 1.68 16.63 24.41
C VAL A 502 2.04 15.18 24.07
N PHE A 503 1.23 14.23 24.53
CA PHE A 503 1.35 12.83 24.14
C PHE A 503 0.04 12.29 23.57
N GLN A 504 0.15 11.22 22.79
CA GLN A 504 -0.97 10.48 22.23
C GLN A 504 -0.62 8.99 22.14
N VAL A 505 -1.57 8.14 22.49
CA VAL A 505 -1.50 6.68 22.31
C VAL A 505 -2.81 6.16 21.73
N SER A 506 -2.72 5.30 20.73
CA SER A 506 -3.85 4.58 20.11
C SER A 506 -3.99 3.17 20.66
N GLY A 507 -5.24 2.69 20.77
CA GLY A 507 -5.61 1.32 21.13
C GLY A 507 -4.93 0.76 22.38
N PRO A 508 -4.90 1.49 23.53
CA PRO A 508 -4.31 0.96 24.75
C PRO A 508 -5.15 -0.23 25.27
N LEU A 509 -4.47 -1.33 25.60
CA LEU A 509 -5.05 -2.50 26.23
C LEU A 509 -4.95 -2.45 27.76
N ALA A 510 -3.81 -1.95 28.27
CA ALA A 510 -3.57 -1.79 29.71
C ALA A 510 -2.65 -0.61 30.00
N LEU A 511 -2.60 -0.21 31.27
CA LEU A 511 -1.73 0.87 31.75
C LEU A 511 -0.51 0.32 32.49
N ALA A 512 0.58 1.07 32.44
CA ALA A 512 1.75 0.88 33.27
C ALA A 512 2.34 2.25 33.61
N GLY A 513 3.21 2.38 34.61
CA GLY A 513 3.79 3.68 34.94
C GLY A 513 4.30 3.78 36.36
N TYR A 514 4.24 5.00 36.90
CA TYR A 514 4.71 5.30 38.25
C TYR A 514 3.64 6.09 38.99
N ALA A 515 3.26 5.59 40.17
CA ALA A 515 2.28 6.23 41.02
C ALA A 515 2.64 6.09 42.51
N LYS A 516 2.16 7.01 43.32
CA LYS A 516 2.31 7.06 44.76
C LYS A 516 0.94 7.10 45.40
N ASP A 517 0.69 6.15 46.30
CA ASP A 517 -0.56 6.06 47.04
C ASP A 517 -0.52 7.02 48.24
N THR A 518 -0.50 8.32 47.95
CA THR A 518 -0.60 9.41 48.93
C THR A 518 -1.84 10.25 48.69
N ASP A 519 -2.19 11.12 49.61
CA ASP A 519 -3.44 11.89 49.54
C ASP A 519 -3.45 12.99 48.45
N GLN A 520 -2.29 13.35 47.88
CA GLN A 520 -2.18 14.38 46.83
C GLN A 520 -1.08 14.04 45.82
N LEU A 521 -1.32 14.29 44.52
CA LEU A 521 -0.33 14.22 43.43
C LEU A 521 0.25 12.83 43.15
N GLY A 522 -0.59 11.80 43.29
CA GLY A 522 -0.19 10.40 43.23
C GLY A 522 0.26 9.90 41.86
N LEU A 523 -0.21 10.41 40.73
CA LEU A 523 0.16 9.87 39.41
C LEU A 523 1.32 10.64 38.75
N SER A 524 2.52 10.08 38.83
CA SER A 524 3.72 10.71 38.28
C SER A 524 3.89 10.52 36.79
N GLY A 525 3.68 9.30 36.30
CA GLY A 525 3.95 8.97 34.91
C GLY A 525 3.12 7.80 34.41
N LEU A 526 2.90 7.79 33.10
CA LEU A 526 2.10 6.79 32.40
C LEU A 526 2.87 6.24 31.21
N SER A 527 2.67 4.96 30.96
CA SER A 527 3.00 4.23 29.75
C SER A 527 1.83 3.30 29.46
N PHE A 528 1.76 2.82 28.24
CA PHE A 528 0.58 2.13 27.75
C PHE A 528 1.00 0.85 27.08
N ILE A 529 0.31 -0.24 27.39
CA ILE A 529 0.53 -1.52 26.73
C ILE A 529 -0.52 -1.64 25.63
N LYS A 530 -0.10 -1.82 24.39
CA LYS A 530 -0.97 -1.96 23.22
C LYS A 530 -0.60 -3.17 22.38
N ALA A 531 -1.54 -3.63 21.56
CA ALA A 531 -1.26 -4.66 20.57
C ALA A 531 -0.18 -4.19 19.58
N SER A 532 0.75 -5.08 19.25
CA SER A 532 1.72 -4.90 18.17
C SER A 532 1.04 -5.22 16.83
N THR A 533 -0.02 -4.51 16.48
CA THR A 533 -0.42 -4.46 15.07
C THR A 533 0.68 -3.68 14.36
N PHE A 534 1.39 -4.33 13.43
CA PHE A 534 2.43 -3.69 12.61
C PHE A 534 1.77 -2.53 11.84
N GLU A 535 1.97 -1.29 12.31
CA GLU A 535 1.55 -0.04 11.65
C GLU A 535 2.20 0.14 10.27
#